data_AF-A0A7K4H243-F1
#
_entry.id   AF-A0A7K4H243-F1
#
_cell.length_a   1.000
_cell.length_b   1.000
_cell.length_c   1.000
_cell.angle_alpha   90.00
_cell.angle_beta   90.00
_cell.angle_gamma   90.00
#
_symmetry.space_group_name_H-M   'P 1'
#
loop_
_entity.id
_entity.type
_entity.pdbx_description
1 polymer ?
#
loop_
_entity_poly.entity_id
_entity_poly.type
_entity_poly.pdbx_seq_one_letter_code
_entity_poly.pdbx_strand_id
1 'polypeptide(L)'
;MKEIGVIVNSLKDDINSYNMVNCLNKIAKDNKCCMFLLNNENHKLISEAKFSIFKGESLFHFTGSLVSTSLFNTQCCVNSLYAEKKYLYLNQLEWMHLENFNHDQLTNLFFNKEINIVSNSKSHDEIITKLFKRTIGTVYNWNPEDLLKVIE
;
A
#
# COMPACT_ATOMS: atom_id res chain seq x y z
N MET A 1 -17.35 7.09 -8.26
CA MET A 1 -16.36 6.10 -8.74
C MET A 1 -15.01 6.52 -8.19
N LYS A 2 -14.38 5.70 -7.34
CA LYS A 2 -13.10 6.06 -6.70
C LYS A 2 -11.93 5.72 -7.62
N GLU A 3 -10.83 6.45 -7.48
CA GLU A 3 -9.55 6.12 -8.12
C GLU A 3 -8.60 5.57 -7.05
N ILE A 4 -8.15 4.33 -7.22
CA ILE A 4 -7.36 3.59 -6.24
C ILE A 4 -6.07 3.13 -6.90
N GLY A 5 -4.94 3.60 -6.39
CA GLY A 5 -3.61 3.22 -6.80
C GLY A 5 -2.94 2.37 -5.73
N VAL A 6 -2.27 1.29 -6.12
CA VAL A 6 -1.43 0.50 -5.19
C VAL A 6 0.01 0.51 -5.66
N ILE A 7 0.94 0.90 -4.79
CA ILE A 7 2.37 0.88 -5.08
C ILE A 7 2.97 -0.41 -4.52
N VAL A 8 3.66 -1.15 -5.37
CA VAL A 8 4.42 -2.34 -4.97
C VAL A 8 5.82 -2.30 -5.55
N ASN A 9 6.77 -2.89 -4.83
CA ASN A 9 8.15 -2.99 -5.30
C ASN A 9 8.22 -3.98 -6.46
N SER A 10 7.67 -5.17 -6.24
CA SER A 10 7.57 -6.25 -7.22
C SER A 10 6.37 -7.13 -6.89
N LEU A 11 5.89 -7.88 -7.88
CA LEU A 11 4.92 -8.95 -7.68
C LEU A 11 5.69 -10.27 -7.60
N LYS A 12 5.69 -10.86 -6.41
CA LYS A 12 6.35 -12.15 -6.16
C LYS A 12 5.33 -13.27 -6.33
N ASP A 13 5.81 -14.50 -6.51
CA ASP A 13 4.95 -15.69 -6.45
C ASP A 13 4.63 -16.05 -5.00
N ASP A 14 3.82 -15.21 -4.35
CA ASP A 14 3.41 -15.37 -2.97
C ASP A 14 1.92 -15.07 -2.75
N ILE A 15 1.42 -15.55 -1.61
CA ILE A 15 0.00 -15.42 -1.23
C ILE A 15 -0.43 -13.95 -1.07
N ASN A 16 0.48 -13.07 -0.66
CA ASN A 16 0.18 -11.65 -0.48
C ASN A 16 -0.07 -10.96 -1.83
N SER A 17 0.80 -11.22 -2.81
CA SER A 17 0.66 -10.72 -4.19
C SER A 17 -0.61 -11.28 -4.83
N TYR A 18 -0.91 -12.56 -4.63
CA TYR A 18 -2.16 -13.18 -5.09
C TYR A 18 -3.40 -12.51 -4.47
N ASN A 19 -3.42 -12.32 -3.16
CA ASN A 19 -4.54 -11.70 -2.46
C ASN A 19 -4.75 -10.25 -2.89
N MET A 20 -3.67 -9.49 -3.04
CA MET A 20 -3.72 -8.10 -3.51
C MET A 20 -4.28 -7.99 -4.93
N VAL A 21 -3.80 -8.80 -5.88
CA VAL A 21 -4.30 -8.79 -7.26
C VAL A 21 -5.78 -9.16 -7.29
N ASN A 22 -6.19 -10.19 -6.54
CA ASN A 22 -7.61 -10.57 -6.44
C ASN A 22 -8.48 -9.50 -5.79
N CYS A 23 -7.94 -8.80 -4.80
CA CYS A 23 -8.62 -7.67 -4.18
C CYS A 23 -8.89 -6.56 -5.19
N LEU A 24 -7.85 -6.12 -5.90
CA LEU A 24 -7.98 -5.09 -6.92
C LEU A 24 -8.89 -5.53 -8.07
N ASN A 25 -8.82 -6.79 -8.50
CA ASN A 25 -9.74 -7.34 -9.51
C ASN A 25 -11.21 -7.27 -9.08
N LYS A 26 -11.50 -7.47 -7.79
CA LYS A 26 -12.87 -7.35 -7.26
C LYS A 26 -13.31 -5.88 -7.22
N ILE A 27 -12.44 -4.99 -6.74
CA ILE A 27 -12.75 -3.56 -6.57
C ILE A 27 -12.85 -2.85 -7.93
N ALA A 28 -12.09 -3.29 -8.94
CA ALA A 28 -12.04 -2.71 -10.28
C ALA A 28 -13.37 -2.84 -11.06
N LYS A 29 -14.33 -3.64 -10.56
CA LYS A 29 -15.67 -3.73 -11.15
C LYS A 29 -16.43 -2.41 -11.07
N ASP A 30 -16.24 -1.68 -9.97
CA ASP A 30 -17.01 -0.47 -9.63
C ASP A 30 -16.12 0.78 -9.46
N ASN A 31 -14.80 0.63 -9.58
CA ASN A 31 -13.80 1.68 -9.33
C ASN A 31 -12.66 1.63 -10.36
N LYS A 32 -11.97 2.76 -10.51
CA LYS A 32 -10.74 2.82 -11.32
C LYS A 32 -9.57 2.36 -10.46
N CYS A 33 -9.09 1.16 -10.72
CA CYS A 33 -7.93 0.61 -10.01
C CYS A 33 -6.68 0.65 -10.89
N CYS A 34 -5.54 0.92 -10.28
CA CYS A 34 -4.25 0.73 -10.91
C CYS A 34 -3.18 0.27 -9.92
N MET A 35 -2.12 -0.31 -10.46
CA MET A 35 -0.94 -0.72 -9.70
C MET A 35 0.30 -0.09 -10.31
N PHE A 36 1.18 0.41 -9.45
CA PHE A 36 2.48 0.97 -9.82
C PHE A 36 3.59 0.02 -9.37
N LEU A 37 4.36 -0.51 -10.32
CA LEU A 37 5.51 -1.37 -10.06
C LEU A 37 6.79 -0.52 -10.03
N LEU A 38 7.47 -0.47 -8.88
CA LEU A 38 8.73 0.29 -8.78
C LEU A 38 9.91 -0.44 -9.43
N ASN A 39 9.92 -1.77 -9.40
CA ASN A 39 10.93 -2.56 -10.10
C ASN A 39 10.42 -2.87 -11.52
N ASN A 40 11.26 -2.59 -12.51
CA ASN A 40 10.98 -2.84 -13.93
C ASN A 40 11.14 -4.31 -14.35
N GLU A 41 11.05 -5.25 -13.42
CA GLU A 41 11.13 -6.67 -13.73
C GLU A 41 9.84 -7.13 -14.40
N ASN A 42 9.96 -7.86 -15.50
CA ASN A 42 8.82 -8.48 -16.18
C ASN A 42 8.26 -9.60 -15.29
N HIS A 43 7.32 -9.25 -14.43
CA HIS A 43 6.66 -10.24 -13.58
C HIS A 43 5.52 -10.92 -14.33
N LYS A 44 5.56 -12.25 -14.37
CA LYS A 44 4.40 -13.04 -14.74
C LYS A 44 3.38 -12.92 -13.61
N LEU A 45 2.25 -12.29 -13.88
CA LEU A 45 1.18 -12.18 -12.90
C LEU A 45 0.68 -13.58 -12.51
N ILE A 46 0.47 -13.80 -11.22
CA ILE A 46 -0.11 -15.05 -10.68
C ILE A 46 -1.55 -15.24 -11.21
N SER A 47 -2.25 -14.13 -11.48
CA SER A 47 -3.59 -14.12 -12.06
C SER A 47 -3.76 -12.95 -13.03
N GLU A 48 -4.71 -13.07 -13.97
CA GLU A 48 -5.00 -12.01 -14.93
C GLU A 48 -5.48 -10.74 -14.22
N ALA A 49 -4.79 -9.62 -14.47
CA ALA A 49 -5.17 -8.31 -13.91
C ALA A 49 -6.31 -7.70 -14.73
N LYS A 50 -7.39 -7.31 -14.03
CA LYS A 50 -8.55 -6.58 -14.55
C LYS A 50 -8.47 -5.08 -14.25
N PHE A 51 -7.25 -4.59 -14.02
CA PHE A 51 -6.92 -3.22 -13.68
C PHE A 51 -5.62 -2.83 -14.40
N SER A 52 -5.32 -1.53 -14.47
CA SER A 52 -4.13 -1.04 -15.17
C SER A 52 -2.87 -1.22 -14.34
N ILE A 53 -1.79 -1.69 -14.97
CA ILE A 53 -0.47 -1.76 -14.35
C ILE A 53 0.43 -0.74 -15.04
N PHE A 54 1.06 0.12 -14.25
CA PHE A 54 1.97 1.16 -14.69
C PHE A 54 3.35 0.97 -14.06
N LYS A 55 4.34 1.59 -14.68
CA LYS A 55 5.65 1.75 -14.05
C LYS A 55 5.60 2.77 -12.93
N GLY A 56 6.55 2.67 -12.01
CA GLY A 56 6.66 3.54 -10.84
C GLY A 56 6.74 5.03 -11.17
N GLU A 57 7.29 5.43 -12.32
CA GLU A 57 7.40 6.85 -12.68
C GLU A 57 6.03 7.51 -12.92
N SER A 58 5.02 6.74 -13.35
CA SER A 58 3.66 7.24 -13.55
C SER A 58 2.95 7.62 -12.24
N LEU A 59 3.48 7.18 -11.09
CA LEU A 59 2.95 7.46 -9.76
C LEU A 59 2.77 8.96 -9.49
N PHE A 60 3.70 9.78 -9.97
CA PHE A 60 3.75 11.21 -9.68
C PHE A 60 2.67 12.01 -10.43
N HIS A 61 1.84 11.36 -11.24
CA HIS A 61 0.70 11.98 -11.92
C HIS A 61 -0.66 11.44 -11.43
N PHE A 62 -0.65 10.51 -10.48
CA PHE A 62 -1.86 9.88 -9.96
C PHE A 62 -2.59 10.81 -8.98
N THR A 63 -3.92 10.91 -9.10
CA THR A 63 -4.74 11.86 -8.31
C THR A 63 -5.64 11.20 -7.26
N GLY A 64 -5.75 9.88 -7.23
CA GLY A 64 -6.63 9.15 -6.32
C GLY A 64 -6.03 8.77 -4.96
N SER A 65 -6.69 7.83 -4.29
CA SER A 65 -6.21 7.18 -3.06
C SER A 65 -5.06 6.24 -3.37
N LEU A 66 -3.91 6.45 -2.75
CA LEU A 66 -2.68 5.75 -3.05
C LEU A 66 -2.22 4.90 -1.86
N VAL A 67 -2.11 3.59 -2.05
CA VAL A 67 -1.75 2.62 -1.01
C VAL A 67 -0.35 2.08 -1.29
N SER A 68 0.62 2.46 -0.47
CA SER A 68 1.96 1.87 -0.42
C SER A 68 1.96 0.61 0.45
N THR A 69 2.84 -0.33 0.15
CA THR A 69 2.84 -1.69 0.72
C THR A 69 4.13 -2.05 1.46
N SER A 70 5.12 -1.16 1.43
CA SER A 70 6.38 -1.30 2.16
C SER A 70 6.89 0.07 2.59
N LEU A 71 7.80 0.10 3.56
CA LEU A 71 8.44 1.35 3.97
C LEU A 71 9.19 2.02 2.81
N PHE A 72 9.81 1.21 1.94
CA PHE A 72 10.52 1.69 0.76
C PHE A 72 9.60 2.43 -0.21
N ASN A 73 8.52 1.80 -0.69
CA ASN A 73 7.61 2.46 -1.62
C ASN A 73 6.74 3.56 -0.98
N THR A 74 6.64 3.60 0.35
CA THR A 74 6.03 4.72 1.06
C THR A 74 6.83 6.01 0.89
N GLN A 75 8.16 5.94 0.78
CA GLN A 75 8.97 7.11 0.47
C GLN A 75 8.59 7.73 -0.89
N CYS A 76 8.29 6.89 -1.88
CA CYS A 76 7.75 7.36 -3.17
C CYS A 76 6.34 7.94 -3.01
N CYS A 77 5.48 7.30 -2.21
CA CYS A 77 4.13 7.75 -1.92
C CYS A 77 4.09 9.15 -1.30
N VAL A 78 4.99 9.44 -0.34
CA VAL A 78 5.13 10.77 0.29
C VAL A 78 5.34 11.86 -0.77
N ASN A 79 6.17 11.58 -1.77
CA ASN A 79 6.52 12.51 -2.84
C ASN A 79 5.48 12.59 -3.97
N SER A 80 4.40 11.80 -3.94
CA SER A 80 3.31 11.93 -4.91
C SER A 80 2.42 13.12 -4.51
N LEU A 81 2.67 14.27 -5.13
CA LEU A 81 2.02 15.54 -4.78
C LEU A 81 0.54 15.61 -5.16
N TYR A 82 0.12 14.83 -6.15
CA TYR A 82 -1.24 14.89 -6.69
C TYR A 82 -2.19 13.87 -6.05
N ALA A 83 -1.67 12.88 -5.31
CA ALA A 83 -2.51 11.88 -4.65
C ALA A 83 -3.39 12.53 -3.57
N GLU A 84 -4.70 12.31 -3.66
CA GLU A 84 -5.69 12.89 -2.74
C GLU A 84 -5.49 12.38 -1.29
N LYS A 85 -5.27 11.08 -1.16
CA LYS A 85 -5.06 10.40 0.13
C LYS A 85 -3.93 9.39 -0.02
N LYS A 86 -3.06 9.33 0.98
CA LYS A 86 -1.88 8.44 0.98
C LYS A 86 -1.99 7.46 2.14
N TYR A 87 -1.75 6.20 1.88
CA TYR A 87 -1.86 5.12 2.85
C TYR A 87 -0.61 4.26 2.84
N LEU A 88 -0.14 3.85 4.01
CA LEU A 88 0.84 2.78 4.19
C LEU A 88 0.10 1.56 4.76
N TYR A 89 -0.02 0.52 3.94
CA TYR A 89 -0.54 -0.79 4.36
C TYR A 89 0.60 -1.67 4.87
N LEU A 90 0.55 -2.01 6.15
CA LEU A 90 1.55 -2.85 6.82
C LEU A 90 1.05 -4.27 6.93
N ASN A 91 1.47 -5.10 5.97
CA ASN A 91 1.21 -6.53 6.00
C ASN A 91 2.00 -7.25 7.10
N GLN A 92 3.23 -6.78 7.33
CA GLN A 92 4.17 -7.25 8.33
C GLN A 92 4.84 -6.05 9.01
N LEU A 93 5.40 -6.25 10.21
CA LEU A 93 6.15 -5.21 10.93
C LEU A 93 7.58 -5.12 10.37
N GLU A 94 7.71 -4.67 9.12
CA GLU A 94 8.96 -4.68 8.33
C GLU A 94 10.16 -4.06 9.06
N TRP A 95 9.94 -3.05 9.91
CA TRP A 95 11.02 -2.38 10.65
C TRP A 95 11.72 -3.28 11.66
N MET A 96 11.09 -4.37 12.12
CA MET A 96 11.72 -5.33 13.03
C MET A 96 12.81 -6.17 12.35
N HIS A 97 12.81 -6.20 11.02
CA HIS A 97 13.74 -6.97 10.20
C HIS A 97 14.85 -6.10 9.59
N LEU A 98 14.89 -4.80 9.90
CA LEU A 98 15.93 -3.91 9.42
C LEU A 98 17.24 -4.19 10.17
N GLU A 99 18.27 -4.62 9.45
CA GLU A 99 19.62 -4.81 10.00
C GLU A 99 20.22 -3.49 10.53
N ASN A 100 19.90 -2.38 9.86
CA ASN A 100 20.30 -1.04 10.26
C ASN A 100 19.04 -0.19 10.53
N PHE A 101 18.69 -0.06 11.80
CA PHE A 101 17.55 0.74 12.24
C PHE A 101 17.84 2.24 12.04
N ASN A 102 17.43 2.79 10.88
CA ASN A 102 17.47 4.23 10.66
C ASN A 102 16.23 4.87 11.32
N HIS A 103 16.38 5.22 12.60
CA HIS A 103 15.33 5.80 13.42
C HIS A 103 14.69 7.04 12.76
N ASP A 104 15.48 7.89 12.12
CA ASP A 104 14.98 9.14 11.54
C ASP A 104 14.11 8.89 10.31
N GLN A 105 14.52 7.96 9.43
CA GLN A 105 13.72 7.58 8.28
C GLN A 105 12.38 6.95 8.69
N LEU A 106 12.40 6.07 9.70
CA LEU A 106 11.19 5.44 10.21
C LEU A 106 10.27 6.48 10.85
N THR A 107 10.80 7.30 11.75
CA THR A 107 10.05 8.36 12.43
C THR A 107 9.43 9.31 11.40
N ASN A 108 10.17 9.71 10.36
CA ASN A 108 9.66 10.57 9.31
C ASN A 108 8.50 9.96 8.52
N LEU A 109 8.48 8.63 8.31
CA LEU A 109 7.37 7.96 7.62
C LEU A 109 6.18 7.74 8.54
N PHE A 110 6.42 7.17 9.72
CA PHE A 110 5.39 6.78 10.67
C PHE A 110 4.67 7.98 11.30
N PHE A 111 5.38 9.09 11.52
CA PHE A 111 4.79 10.33 12.04
C PHE A 111 4.42 11.34 10.94
N ASN A 112 4.59 11.00 9.65
CA ASN A 112 4.14 11.86 8.55
C ASN A 112 2.62 12.07 8.63
N LYS A 113 2.16 13.31 8.75
CA LYS A 113 0.72 13.61 8.88
C LYS A 113 -0.08 13.34 7.61
N GLU A 114 0.56 13.30 6.44
CA GLU A 114 -0.09 13.02 5.15
C GLU A 114 -0.29 11.53 4.88
N ILE A 115 0.42 10.65 5.59
CA ILE A 115 0.33 9.20 5.39
C ILE A 115 -0.59 8.58 6.43
N ASN A 116 -1.71 7.99 6.03
CA ASN A 116 -2.52 7.18 6.92
C ASN A 116 -1.96 5.76 7.03
N ILE A 117 -1.95 5.16 8.22
CA ILE A 117 -1.44 3.80 8.40
C ILE A 117 -2.60 2.82 8.48
N VAL A 118 -2.51 1.73 7.73
CA VAL A 118 -3.46 0.62 7.72
C VAL A 118 -2.74 -0.64 8.20
N SER A 119 -3.31 -1.30 9.21
CA SER A 119 -2.77 -2.55 9.76
C SER A 119 -3.37 -3.77 9.07
N ASN A 120 -2.65 -4.89 9.03
CA ASN A 120 -3.21 -6.16 8.56
C ASN A 120 -4.03 -6.91 9.63
N SER A 121 -3.77 -6.70 10.91
CA SER A 121 -4.54 -7.32 12.00
C SER A 121 -4.67 -6.39 13.21
N LYS A 122 -5.58 -6.72 14.13
CA LYS A 122 -5.70 -6.03 15.42
C LYS A 122 -4.41 -6.08 16.24
N SER A 123 -3.70 -7.20 16.22
CA SER A 123 -2.41 -7.32 16.90
C SER A 123 -1.36 -6.38 16.31
N HIS A 124 -1.30 -6.24 14.98
CA HIS A 124 -0.44 -5.25 14.33
C HIS A 124 -0.85 -3.82 14.69
N ASP A 125 -2.15 -3.51 14.68
CA ASP A 125 -2.68 -2.20 15.07
C ASP A 125 -2.25 -1.80 16.49
N GLU A 126 -2.39 -2.71 17.45
CA GLU A 126 -1.99 -2.46 18.84
C GLU A 126 -0.50 -2.12 18.97
N ILE A 127 0.37 -2.84 18.23
CA ILE A 127 1.81 -2.61 18.25
C ILE A 127 2.13 -1.26 17.58
N ILE A 128 1.59 -1.01 16.39
CA ILE A 128 1.82 0.23 15.63
C ILE A 128 1.36 1.45 16.44
N THR A 129 0.15 1.38 17.00
CA THR A 129 -0.44 2.50 17.75
C THR A 129 0.35 2.81 19.03
N LYS A 130 0.95 1.80 19.68
CA LYS A 130 1.80 2.01 20.86
C LYS A 130 3.16 2.63 20.55
N LEU A 131 3.75 2.31 19.40
CA LEU A 131 5.10 2.75 19.04
C LEU A 131 5.13 4.04 18.23
N PHE A 132 4.11 4.25 17.40
CA PHE A 132 4.08 5.30 16.39
C PHE A 132 2.83 6.17 16.54
N LYS A 133 1.86 6.01 15.64
CA LYS A 133 0.59 6.71 15.66
C LYS A 133 -0.55 5.73 15.39
N ARG A 134 -1.76 6.16 15.76
CA ARG A 134 -2.99 5.39 15.57
C ARG A 134 -3.19 5.01 14.10
N THR A 135 -3.49 3.74 13.85
CA THR A 135 -3.91 3.31 12.50
C THR A 135 -5.34 3.75 12.22
N ILE A 136 -5.67 3.94 10.95
CA ILE A 136 -7.03 4.33 10.55
C ILE A 136 -7.96 3.12 10.42
N GLY A 137 -7.42 1.91 10.49
CA GLY A 137 -8.18 0.68 10.38
C GLY A 137 -7.31 -0.54 10.12
N THR A 138 -8.00 -1.67 10.01
CA THR A 138 -7.40 -2.97 9.74
C THR A 138 -7.97 -3.53 8.45
N VAL A 139 -7.10 -4.03 7.56
CA VAL A 139 -7.47 -4.73 6.32
C VAL A 139 -6.79 -6.08 6.34
N TYR A 140 -7.53 -7.13 6.70
CA TYR A 140 -6.94 -8.46 6.78
C TYR A 140 -6.75 -9.08 5.40
N ASN A 141 -5.50 -9.42 5.06
CA ASN A 141 -5.13 -10.14 3.83
C ASN A 141 -5.78 -9.56 2.57
N TRP A 142 -5.75 -8.24 2.42
CA TRP A 142 -6.37 -7.55 1.28
C TRP A 142 -7.86 -7.84 1.12
N ASN A 143 -8.62 -7.92 2.22
CA ASN A 143 -10.08 -7.97 2.12
C ASN A 143 -10.62 -6.72 1.38
N PRO A 144 -11.38 -6.88 0.28
CA PRO A 144 -11.85 -5.74 -0.52
C PRO A 144 -12.79 -4.79 0.21
N GLU A 145 -13.68 -5.34 1.05
CA GLU A 145 -14.67 -4.55 1.77
C GLU A 145 -13.99 -3.71 2.85
N ASP A 146 -13.05 -4.31 3.57
CA ASP A 146 -12.27 -3.60 4.59
C ASP A 146 -11.40 -2.53 3.95
N LEU A 147 -10.74 -2.85 2.82
CA LEU A 147 -9.94 -1.87 2.09
C LEU A 147 -10.79 -0.68 1.67
N LEU A 148 -11.97 -0.91 1.07
CA LEU A 148 -12.88 0.15 0.64
C LEU A 148 -13.39 1.02 1.80
N LYS A 149 -13.70 0.42 2.96
CA LYS A 149 -14.12 1.16 4.16
C LYS A 149 -13.01 2.06 4.70
N VAL A 150 -11.76 1.58 4.63
CA VAL A 150 -10.61 2.30 5.18
C VAL A 150 -10.15 3.44 4.27
N ILE A 151 -10.28 3.28 2.94
CA ILE A 151 -9.84 4.29 1.96
C ILE A 151 -10.94 5.27 1.54
N GLU A 152 -12.11 5.22 2.20
CA GLU A 152 -13.22 6.19 2.06
C GLU A 152 -12.83 7.62 2.44
#